data_AF-A0A955QHZ1-F1
#
_entry.id   AF-A0A955QHZ1-F1
#
_cell.length_a   1.000
_cell.length_b   1.000
_cell.length_c   1.000
_cell.angle_alpha   90.00
_cell.angle_beta   90.00
_cell.angle_gamma   90.00
#
_symmetry.space_group_name_H-M   'P 1'
#
loop_
_entity.id
_entity.type
_entity.pdbx_description
1 polymer ?
#
loop_
_entity_poly.entity_id
_entity_poly.type
_entity_poly.pdbx_seq_one_letter_code
_entity_poly.pdbx_strand_id
1 'polypeptide(L)'
;GEPWRKQFSMQDATRYDYWRRMEFTAPQWAGLKDHASQRGLHFLSSPFSLEAIDLLTKVGIPAWKVPSGEITNTPLLDHMIQTGLPIILSTGLSPMAEIATTVSYLRKFSNPLAVMQCTSMYPCPPEYVGLNVLADLRTRCQCAVGLSDHSGT
;
A
#
# COMPACT_ATOMS: atom_id res chain seq x y z
N GLY A 1 -11.31 -23.58 -0.87
CA GLY A 1 -11.41 -22.18 -0.42
C GLY A 1 -11.11 -22.12 1.06
N GLU A 2 -10.42 -21.08 1.52
CA GLU A 2 -10.05 -20.88 2.92
C GLU A 2 -11.26 -20.99 3.87
N PRO A 3 -11.24 -21.86 4.89
CA PRO A 3 -12.42 -22.17 5.73
C PRO A 3 -12.88 -21.00 6.63
N TRP A 4 -12.05 -19.96 6.81
CA TRP A 4 -12.40 -18.75 7.57
C TRP A 4 -13.03 -17.65 6.71
N ARG A 5 -12.95 -17.73 5.37
CA ARG A 5 -13.63 -16.76 4.51
C ARG A 5 -15.12 -17.05 4.53
N LYS A 6 -15.89 -16.24 5.27
CA LYS A 6 -17.35 -16.19 5.07
C LYS A 6 -17.61 -15.78 3.63
N GLN A 7 -18.40 -16.57 2.91
CA GLN A 7 -18.94 -16.12 1.63
C GLN A 7 -19.85 -14.93 1.90
N PHE A 8 -19.33 -13.76 1.61
CA PHE A 8 -20.03 -12.50 1.60
C PHE A 8 -20.12 -12.10 0.12
N SER A 9 -21.32 -12.10 -0.42
CA SER A 9 -21.58 -11.58 -1.77
C SER A 9 -23.00 -11.02 -1.79
N MET A 10 -23.10 -9.70 -1.64
CA MET A 10 -24.13 -8.96 -2.35
C MET A 10 -23.44 -8.34 -3.55
N GLN A 11 -23.93 -8.63 -4.75
CA GLN A 11 -23.42 -7.98 -5.95
C GLN A 11 -23.98 -6.56 -5.97
N ASP A 12 -23.11 -5.56 -5.82
CA ASP A 12 -23.51 -4.17 -5.97
C ASP A 12 -23.75 -3.84 -7.45
N ALA A 13 -24.65 -2.88 -7.72
CA ALA A 13 -24.99 -2.48 -9.08
C ALA A 13 -23.78 -1.87 -9.82
N THR A 14 -22.93 -1.15 -9.11
CA THR A 14 -21.71 -0.53 -9.65
C THR A 14 -20.52 -0.70 -8.71
N ARG A 15 -19.31 -0.50 -9.25
CA ARG A 15 -18.08 -0.43 -8.43
C ARG A 15 -18.14 0.72 -7.42
N TYR A 16 -18.79 1.81 -7.77
CA TYR A 16 -18.97 2.95 -6.88
C TYR A 16 -19.84 2.59 -5.67
N ASP A 17 -20.96 1.89 -5.90
CA ASP A 17 -21.84 1.43 -4.82
C ASP A 17 -21.12 0.48 -3.87
N TYR A 18 -20.29 -0.41 -4.42
CA TYR A 18 -19.40 -1.27 -3.63
C TYR A 18 -18.49 -0.43 -2.72
N TRP A 19 -17.83 0.61 -3.24
CA TRP A 19 -16.96 1.47 -2.42
C TRP A 19 -17.74 2.23 -1.37
N ARG A 20 -18.90 2.79 -1.71
CA ARG A 20 -19.79 3.49 -0.76
C ARG A 20 -20.27 2.61 0.38
N ARG A 21 -20.50 1.32 0.12
CA ARG A 21 -20.92 0.36 1.14
C ARG A 21 -19.76 -0.12 2.02
N MET A 22 -18.54 -0.16 1.46
CA MET A 22 -17.34 -0.69 2.12
C MET A 22 -16.45 0.39 2.75
N GLU A 23 -16.69 1.67 2.48
CA GLU A 23 -15.92 2.77 3.07
C GLU A 23 -16.22 2.95 4.56
N PHE A 24 -15.20 3.38 5.30
CA PHE A 24 -15.34 3.75 6.70
C PHE A 24 -15.41 5.27 6.85
N THR A 25 -16.25 5.72 7.78
CA THR A 25 -16.28 7.10 8.24
C THR A 25 -15.03 7.44 9.07
N ALA A 26 -14.74 8.73 9.27
CA ALA A 26 -13.58 9.15 10.06
C ALA A 26 -13.56 8.58 11.51
N PRO A 27 -14.69 8.57 12.27
CA PRO A 27 -14.70 7.94 13.58
C PRO A 27 -14.45 6.43 13.54
N GLN A 28 -14.90 5.74 12.49
CA GLN A 28 -14.64 4.30 12.33
C GLN A 28 -13.17 4.02 12.05
N TRP A 29 -12.50 4.82 11.21
CA TRP A 29 -11.06 4.71 11.01
C TRP A 29 -10.26 4.93 12.31
N ALA A 30 -10.63 5.95 13.09
CA ALA A 30 -10.02 6.18 14.40
C ALA A 30 -10.23 4.98 15.34
N GLY A 31 -11.45 4.43 15.38
CA GLY A 31 -11.77 3.24 16.18
C GLY A 31 -10.97 2.00 15.79
N LEU A 32 -10.74 1.77 14.48
CA LEU A 32 -9.89 0.68 13.99
C LEU A 32 -8.43 0.85 14.46
N LYS A 33 -7.89 2.08 14.33
CA LYS A 33 -6.54 2.41 14.79
C LYS A 33 -6.39 2.23 16.29
N ASP A 34 -7.38 2.65 17.08
CA ASP A 34 -7.35 2.53 18.53
C ASP A 34 -7.42 1.07 18.96
N HIS A 35 -8.28 0.27 18.33
CA HIS A 35 -8.34 -1.16 18.58
C HIS A 35 -7.00 -1.85 18.27
N ALA A 36 -6.41 -1.58 17.11
CA ALA A 36 -5.09 -2.13 16.75
C ALA A 36 -4.02 -1.73 17.78
N SER A 37 -4.02 -0.47 18.22
CA SER A 37 -3.08 0.04 19.23
C SER A 37 -3.24 -0.67 20.58
N GLN A 38 -4.49 -0.90 21.03
CA GLN A 38 -4.79 -1.67 22.25
C GLN A 38 -4.31 -3.13 22.19
N ARG A 39 -4.13 -3.67 20.98
CA ARG A 39 -3.57 -5.01 20.74
C ARG A 39 -2.06 -5.01 20.50
N GLY A 40 -1.39 -3.85 20.62
CA GLY A 40 0.05 -3.72 20.37
C GLY A 40 0.43 -3.81 18.89
N LEU A 41 -0.51 -3.50 17.98
CA LEU A 41 -0.30 -3.54 16.54
C LEU A 41 -0.17 -2.13 15.96
N HIS A 42 0.67 -1.97 14.93
CA HIS A 42 0.65 -0.79 14.10
C HIS A 42 -0.53 -0.83 13.13
N PHE A 43 -1.29 0.26 13.08
CA PHE A 43 -2.37 0.42 12.13
C PHE A 43 -1.88 1.17 10.88
N LEU A 44 -2.05 0.56 9.71
CA LEU A 44 -1.70 1.15 8.42
C LEU A 44 -2.89 1.04 7.46
N SER A 45 -2.97 1.97 6.51
CA SER A 45 -3.91 1.93 5.40
C SER A 45 -3.27 2.56 4.16
N SER A 46 -3.80 2.23 2.98
CA SER A 46 -3.35 2.76 1.69
C SER A 46 -4.36 3.81 1.21
N PRO A 47 -3.99 5.09 1.11
CA PRO A 47 -4.85 6.11 0.51
C PRO A 47 -4.83 6.04 -1.03
N PHE A 48 -5.94 6.42 -1.64
CA PHE A 48 -6.12 6.52 -3.10
C PHE A 48 -6.57 7.93 -3.54
N SER A 49 -6.59 8.90 -2.62
CA SER A 49 -6.95 10.30 -2.89
C SER A 49 -6.26 11.23 -1.87
N LEU A 50 -6.23 12.53 -2.17
CA LEU A 50 -5.68 13.53 -1.25
C LEU A 50 -6.51 13.62 0.04
N GLU A 51 -7.84 13.52 -0.07
CA GLU A 51 -8.75 13.51 1.08
C GLU A 51 -8.50 12.29 1.98
N ALA A 52 -8.15 11.14 1.40
CA ALA A 52 -7.80 9.95 2.16
C ALA A 52 -6.47 10.13 2.90
N ILE A 53 -5.48 10.81 2.31
CA ILE A 53 -4.23 11.17 2.99
C ILE A 53 -4.52 12.12 4.15
N ASP A 54 -5.34 13.16 3.96
CA ASP A 54 -5.73 14.09 5.02
C ASP A 54 -6.43 13.39 6.17
N LEU A 55 -7.34 12.47 5.84
CA LEU A 55 -8.05 11.66 6.82
C LEU A 55 -7.09 10.78 7.62
N LEU A 56 -6.23 10.03 6.94
CA LEU A 56 -5.28 9.12 7.60
C LEU A 56 -4.20 9.86 8.39
N THR A 57 -3.85 11.09 7.98
CA THR A 57 -2.99 11.99 8.76
C THR A 57 -3.65 12.36 10.08
N LYS A 58 -4.95 12.69 10.07
CA LYS A 58 -5.72 12.96 11.31
C LYS A 58 -5.88 11.72 12.18
N VAL A 59 -6.01 10.53 11.58
CA VAL A 59 -6.04 9.24 12.30
C VAL A 59 -4.70 8.93 12.97
N GLY A 60 -3.59 9.46 12.45
CA GLY A 60 -2.26 9.32 13.02
C GLY A 60 -1.61 7.97 12.71
N ILE A 61 -1.59 7.57 11.44
CA ILE A 61 -0.87 6.37 11.00
C ILE A 61 0.66 6.57 11.10
N PRO A 62 1.45 5.50 11.34
CA PRO A 62 2.90 5.63 11.51
C PRO A 62 3.71 5.58 10.21
N ALA A 63 3.11 5.18 9.07
CA ALA A 63 3.77 5.12 7.77
C ALA A 63 2.75 5.13 6.62
N TRP A 64 3.18 5.51 5.42
CA TRP A 64 2.38 5.45 4.21
C TRP A 64 2.60 4.14 3.46
N LYS A 65 1.50 3.44 3.13
CA LYS A 65 1.52 2.36 2.15
C LYS A 65 1.04 2.90 0.80
N VAL A 66 1.92 2.97 -0.18
CA VAL A 66 1.54 3.31 -1.56
C VAL A 66 1.17 2.02 -2.29
N PRO A 67 -0.07 1.87 -2.78
CA PRO A 67 -0.49 0.70 -3.55
C PRO A 67 0.12 0.75 -4.95
N SER A 68 0.24 -0.42 -5.58
CA SER A 68 0.95 -0.57 -6.86
C SER A 68 0.42 0.31 -8.00
N GLY A 69 -0.89 0.55 -8.06
CA GLY A 69 -1.47 1.44 -9.07
C GLY A 69 -1.12 2.93 -8.92
N GLU A 70 -0.54 3.34 -7.78
CA GLU A 70 -0.34 4.75 -7.43
C GLU A 70 1.15 5.13 -7.33
N ILE A 71 2.07 4.24 -7.70
CA ILE A 71 3.52 4.45 -7.59
C ILE A 71 4.05 5.64 -8.42
N THR A 72 3.34 6.04 -9.46
CA THR A 72 3.67 7.23 -10.29
C THR A 72 2.73 8.40 -10.06
N ASN A 73 1.82 8.31 -9.08
CA ASN A 73 0.89 9.38 -8.77
C ASN A 73 1.59 10.48 -7.97
N THR A 74 2.30 11.37 -8.68
CA THR A 74 3.08 12.45 -8.07
C THR A 74 2.26 13.32 -7.11
N PRO A 75 1.01 13.74 -7.42
CA PRO A 75 0.18 14.48 -6.45
C PRO A 75 0.01 13.77 -5.10
N LEU A 76 -0.22 12.44 -5.10
CA LEU A 76 -0.32 11.68 -3.85
C LEU A 76 1.03 11.57 -3.14
N LEU A 77 2.10 11.31 -3.89
CA LEU A 77 3.46 11.20 -3.32
C LEU A 77 3.90 12.51 -2.68
N ASP A 78 3.70 13.64 -3.34
CA ASP A 78 4.08 14.96 -2.85
C ASP A 78 3.41 15.28 -1.52
N HIS A 79 2.12 14.95 -1.41
CA HIS A 79 1.35 15.17 -0.19
C HIS A 79 1.81 14.27 0.95
N MET A 80 2.12 12.99 0.68
CA MET A 80 2.68 12.07 1.68
C MET A 80 4.07 12.50 2.17
N ILE A 81 4.94 12.98 1.27
CA ILE A 81 6.30 13.40 1.60
C ILE A 81 6.31 14.51 2.64
N GLN A 82 5.40 15.49 2.53
CA GLN A 82 5.30 16.62 3.47
C GLN A 82 5.07 16.19 4.93
N THR A 83 4.54 14.99 5.17
CA THR A 83 4.29 14.48 6.52
C THR A 83 5.56 14.01 7.24
N GLY A 84 6.66 13.78 6.52
CA GLY A 84 7.90 13.22 7.07
C GLY A 84 7.82 11.74 7.47
N LEU A 85 6.68 11.08 7.29
CA LEU A 85 6.49 9.67 7.65
C LEU A 85 7.18 8.72 6.66
N PRO A 86 7.59 7.50 7.11
CA PRO A 86 8.10 6.47 6.23
C PRO A 86 7.12 6.13 5.08
N ILE A 87 7.67 5.76 3.92
CA ILE A 87 6.90 5.39 2.72
C ILE A 87 7.25 3.95 2.32
N ILE A 88 6.21 3.13 2.10
CA ILE A 88 6.30 1.72 1.67
C ILE A 88 5.63 1.59 0.30
N LEU A 89 6.44 1.54 -0.77
CA LEU A 89 5.99 1.43 -2.16
C LEU A 89 5.77 -0.04 -2.56
N SER A 90 4.58 -0.42 -3.03
CA SER A 90 4.43 -1.70 -3.77
C SER A 90 4.64 -1.48 -5.26
N THR A 91 5.32 -2.39 -5.95
CA THR A 91 5.80 -2.15 -7.34
C THR A 91 5.15 -3.01 -8.42
N GLY A 92 4.02 -3.66 -8.13
CA GLY A 92 3.26 -4.39 -9.14
C GLY A 92 2.82 -3.47 -10.28
N LEU A 93 2.68 -4.02 -11.48
CA LEU A 93 2.34 -3.29 -12.72
C LEU A 93 3.43 -2.32 -13.23
N SER A 94 4.52 -2.09 -12.49
CA SER A 94 5.54 -1.13 -12.88
C SER A 94 6.83 -1.78 -13.39
N PRO A 95 7.37 -1.32 -14.53
CA PRO A 95 8.68 -1.76 -14.98
C PRO A 95 9.78 -1.20 -14.08
N MET A 96 10.93 -1.87 -14.05
CA MET A 96 12.08 -1.47 -13.21
C MET A 96 12.54 -0.01 -13.43
N ALA A 97 12.43 0.50 -14.66
CA ALA A 97 12.77 1.89 -14.96
C ALA A 97 11.85 2.89 -14.25
N GLU A 98 10.55 2.59 -14.17
CA GLU A 98 9.57 3.43 -13.47
C GLU A 98 9.80 3.40 -11.97
N ILE A 99 10.04 2.21 -11.40
CA ILE A 99 10.39 2.03 -10.00
C ILE A 99 11.65 2.84 -9.66
N ALA A 100 12.69 2.75 -10.47
CA ALA A 100 13.94 3.48 -10.27
C ALA A 100 13.74 5.01 -10.32
N THR A 101 12.91 5.50 -11.26
CA THR A 101 12.55 6.92 -11.35
C THR A 101 11.82 7.40 -10.09
N THR A 102 10.78 6.68 -9.65
CA THR A 102 10.04 7.04 -8.44
C THR A 102 10.93 7.00 -7.19
N VAL A 103 11.78 5.98 -7.05
CA VAL A 103 12.70 5.88 -5.91
C VAL A 103 13.72 7.03 -5.94
N SER A 104 14.28 7.36 -7.09
CA SER A 104 15.19 8.50 -7.25
C SER A 104 14.51 9.82 -6.89
N TYR A 105 13.23 9.98 -7.25
CA TYR A 105 12.43 11.12 -6.85
C TYR A 105 12.26 11.20 -5.32
N LEU A 106 11.77 10.14 -4.68
CA LEU A 106 11.51 10.12 -3.24
C LEU A 106 12.77 10.29 -2.38
N ARG A 107 13.92 9.79 -2.85
CA ARG A 107 15.21 9.92 -2.16
C ARG A 107 15.74 11.36 -2.07
N LYS A 108 15.15 12.31 -2.81
CA LYS A 108 15.45 13.74 -2.65
C LYS A 108 14.92 14.29 -1.32
N PHE A 109 14.06 13.54 -0.64
CA PHE A 109 13.43 13.90 0.61
C PHE A 109 13.92 12.98 1.74
N SER A 110 13.66 13.38 2.98
CA SER A 110 14.19 12.69 4.18
C SER A 110 13.32 11.53 4.68
N ASN A 111 12.22 11.21 4.00
CA ASN A 111 11.33 10.12 4.39
C ASN A 111 12.06 8.77 4.25
N PRO A 112 12.04 7.91 5.29
CA PRO A 112 12.51 6.53 5.15
C PRO A 112 11.71 5.80 4.08
N LEU A 113 12.39 5.03 3.23
CA LEU A 113 11.78 4.39 2.07
C LEU A 113 11.97 2.86 2.12
N ALA A 114 10.89 2.14 1.82
CA ALA A 114 10.91 0.72 1.52
C ALA A 114 10.20 0.42 0.20
N VAL A 115 10.73 -0.54 -0.55
CA VAL A 115 10.20 -1.00 -1.84
C VAL A 115 9.80 -2.46 -1.75
N MET A 116 8.57 -2.77 -2.14
CA MET A 116 7.98 -4.09 -2.03
C MET A 116 7.77 -4.68 -3.43
N GLN A 117 8.47 -5.77 -3.73
CA GLN A 117 8.15 -6.60 -4.89
C GLN A 117 6.70 -7.05 -4.76
N CYS A 118 5.95 -6.95 -5.85
CA CYS A 118 4.54 -7.27 -5.87
C CYS A 118 4.16 -7.72 -7.27
N THR A 119 3.38 -8.79 -7.36
CA THR A 119 2.74 -9.20 -8.61
C THR A 119 1.24 -9.02 -8.45
N SER A 120 0.64 -8.11 -9.22
CA SER A 120 -0.78 -7.74 -9.13
C SER A 120 -1.72 -8.77 -9.77
N MET A 121 -1.67 -10.01 -9.28
CA MET A 121 -2.48 -11.15 -9.72
C MET A 121 -3.07 -11.84 -8.48
N TYR A 122 -4.37 -12.19 -8.51
CA TYR A 122 -5.11 -12.62 -7.33
C TYR A 122 -5.92 -13.90 -7.60
N PRO A 123 -5.47 -15.09 -7.16
CA PRO A 123 -4.17 -15.34 -6.53
C PRO A 123 -3.02 -15.31 -7.55
N CYS A 124 -1.80 -15.07 -7.06
CA CYS A 124 -0.56 -15.10 -7.83
C CYS A 124 0.06 -16.51 -7.80
N PRO A 125 0.20 -17.20 -8.94
CA PRO A 125 0.90 -18.49 -8.96
C PRO A 125 2.35 -18.36 -8.43
N PRO A 126 2.90 -19.37 -7.73
CA PRO A 126 4.24 -19.33 -7.14
C PRO A 126 5.36 -18.90 -8.12
N GLU A 127 5.27 -19.33 -9.36
CA GLU A 127 6.20 -18.99 -10.45
C GLU A 127 6.23 -17.49 -10.79
N TYR A 128 5.20 -16.73 -10.40
CA TYR A 128 5.07 -15.30 -10.66
C TYR A 128 5.28 -14.42 -9.42
N VAL A 129 5.56 -14.97 -8.25
CA VAL A 129 5.78 -14.19 -7.01
C VAL A 129 6.97 -13.22 -7.15
N GLY A 130 8.02 -13.65 -7.85
CA GLY A 130 9.17 -12.80 -8.15
C GLY A 130 10.17 -12.62 -7.01
N LEU A 131 10.36 -13.63 -6.16
CA LEU A 131 11.38 -13.60 -5.09
C LEU A 131 12.80 -13.32 -5.64
N ASN A 132 13.08 -13.77 -6.85
CA ASN A 132 14.33 -13.51 -7.57
C ASN A 132 14.54 -12.01 -7.88
N VAL A 133 13.48 -11.20 -7.92
CA VAL A 133 13.54 -9.75 -8.20
C VAL A 133 14.02 -8.94 -6.99
N LEU A 134 13.94 -9.49 -5.78
CA LEU A 134 14.31 -8.78 -4.54
C LEU A 134 15.78 -8.34 -4.52
N ALA A 135 16.68 -9.14 -5.11
CA ALA A 135 18.10 -8.81 -5.22
C ALA A 135 18.35 -7.61 -6.15
N ASP A 136 17.62 -7.55 -7.27
CA ASP A 136 17.70 -6.46 -8.24
C ASP A 136 17.14 -5.17 -7.65
N LEU A 137 16.00 -5.24 -6.95
CA LEU A 137 15.42 -4.10 -6.24
C LEU A 137 16.39 -3.57 -5.18
N ARG A 138 17.05 -4.44 -4.41
CA ARG A 138 18.02 -4.00 -3.41
C ARG A 138 19.18 -3.24 -4.04
N THR A 139 19.69 -3.76 -5.16
CA THR A 139 20.82 -3.16 -5.89
C THR A 139 20.44 -1.81 -6.50
N ARG A 140 19.29 -1.73 -7.16
CA ARG A 140 18.86 -0.53 -7.91
C ARG A 140 18.26 0.55 -7.03
N CYS A 141 17.45 0.17 -6.04
CA CYS A 141 16.72 1.12 -5.20
C CYS A 141 17.52 1.56 -3.97
N GLN A 142 18.52 0.78 -3.55
CA GLN A 142 19.41 1.09 -2.41
C GLN A 142 18.64 1.51 -1.13
N CYS A 143 17.53 0.83 -0.85
CA CYS A 143 16.70 1.04 0.34
C CYS A 143 16.21 -0.29 0.89
N ALA A 144 15.35 -0.26 1.92
CA ALA A 144 14.73 -1.48 2.43
C ALA A 144 13.89 -2.14 1.34
N VAL A 145 13.98 -3.46 1.21
CA VAL A 145 13.23 -4.23 0.21
C VAL A 145 12.46 -5.36 0.87
N GLY A 146 11.21 -5.54 0.47
CA GLY A 146 10.34 -6.62 0.94
C GLY A 146 9.44 -7.19 -0.15
N LEU A 147 8.47 -8.01 0.25
CA LEU A 147 7.49 -8.65 -0.63
C LEU A 147 6.07 -8.30 -0.18
N SER A 148 5.22 -7.93 -1.13
CA SER A 148 3.77 -7.78 -0.98
C SER A 148 3.12 -8.93 -1.76
N ASP A 149 2.70 -9.98 -1.05
CA ASP A 149 2.31 -11.25 -1.66
C ASP A 149 0.81 -11.39 -1.91
N HIS A 150 0.47 -12.12 -2.98
CA HIS A 150 -0.90 -12.47 -3.35
C HIS A 150 -1.06 -13.97 -3.67
N SER A 151 -0.14 -14.82 -3.22
CA SER A 151 -0.07 -16.23 -3.65
C SER A 151 -1.21 -17.12 -3.14
N GLY A 152 -1.86 -16.72 -2.03
CA GLY A 152 -3.02 -17.42 -1.48
C GLY A 152 -2.71 -18.81 -0.91
N THR A 153 -1.43 -19.12 -0.69
CA THR A 153 -0.91 -20.40 -0.18
C THR A 153 -0.06 -20.23 1.05
#